data_AF-A0A937ZUG8-F1
#
_entry.id   AF-A0A937ZUG8-F1
#
_cell.length_a   1.000
_cell.length_b   1.000
_cell.length_c   1.000
_cell.angle_alpha   90.00
_cell.angle_beta   90.00
_cell.angle_gamma   90.00
#
_symmetry.space_group_name_H-M   'P 1'
#
loop_
_entity.id
_entity.type
_entity.pdbx_description
1 polymer ?
#
loop_
_entity_poly.entity_id
_entity_poly.type
_entity_poly.pdbx_seq_one_letter_code
_entity_poly.pdbx_strand_id
1 'polypeptide(L)' 'MTIDAHVHFWRPALGHDILIVRREPRLRRDYQPADLAPVMAEAGIARAIVVQSAPARAESEYQLALAADLP' A
#
# COMPACT_ATOMS: atom_id res chain seq x y z
N MET A 1 7.37 -18.64 8.66
CA MET A 1 6.84 -17.71 7.64
C MET A 1 6.84 -16.32 8.25
N THR A 2 7.57 -15.38 7.68
CA THR A 2 7.68 -14.00 8.19
C THR A 2 6.64 -13.13 7.50
N ILE A 3 5.94 -12.30 8.27
CA ILE A 3 4.89 -11.40 7.77
C ILE A 3 5.26 -9.98 8.17
N ASP A 4 5.24 -9.05 7.21
CA ASP A 4 5.22 -7.62 7.52
C ASP A 4 3.79 -7.24 7.92
N ALA A 5 3.61 -6.86 9.18
CA ALA A 5 2.29 -6.61 9.73
C ALA A 5 1.72 -5.24 9.36
N HIS A 6 2.48 -4.38 8.68
CA HIS A 6 2.05 -2.99 8.47
C HIS A 6 2.63 -2.37 7.19
N VAL A 7 1.89 -2.49 6.08
CA VAL A 7 2.23 -1.79 4.84
C VAL A 7 1.08 -0.91 4.36
N HIS A 8 1.42 0.14 3.61
CA HIS A 8 0.45 1.06 3.02
C HIS A 8 0.65 1.10 1.51
N PHE A 9 -0.46 1.14 0.76
CA PHE A 9 -0.44 1.38 -0.68
C PHE A 9 -1.31 2.59 -1.02
N TRP A 10 -0.93 3.29 -2.07
CA TRP A 10 -1.71 4.41 -2.57
C TRP A 10 -1.42 4.72 -4.04
N ARG A 11 -2.40 5.41 -4.64
CA ARG A 11 -2.35 5.97 -5.99
C ARG A 11 -2.95 7.37 -5.95
N PRO A 12 -2.16 8.46 -5.95
CA PRO A 12 -2.67 9.82 -5.75
C PRO A 12 -3.74 10.24 -6.76
N ALA A 13 -3.73 9.67 -7.97
CA ALA A 13 -4.74 9.92 -9.00
C ALA A 13 -6.17 9.49 -8.59
N LEU A 14 -6.33 8.63 -7.57
CA LEU A 14 -7.64 8.25 -7.02
C LEU A 14 -8.24 9.33 -6.10
N GLY A 15 -7.48 10.36 -5.73
CA GLY A 15 -7.98 11.49 -4.95
C GLY A 15 -8.29 11.18 -3.48
N HIS A 16 -7.82 10.04 -2.93
CA HIS A 16 -7.99 9.72 -1.51
C HIS A 16 -7.24 10.71 -0.61
N ASP A 17 -7.84 11.07 0.54
CA ASP A 17 -7.26 12.01 1.50
C ASP A 17 -6.15 11.37 2.35
N ILE A 18 -4.97 11.16 1.75
CA ILE A 18 -3.83 10.52 2.41
C ILE A 18 -2.93 11.58 3.06
N LEU A 19 -2.81 11.54 4.39
CA LEU A 19 -2.09 12.55 5.16
C LEU A 19 -0.62 12.69 4.74
N ILE A 20 0.08 11.57 4.58
CA ILE A 20 1.53 11.59 4.32
C ILE A 20 1.84 12.14 2.93
N VAL A 21 1.01 11.86 1.93
CA VAL A 21 1.14 12.37 0.55
C VAL A 21 1.00 13.90 0.50
N ARG A 22 0.21 14.50 1.41
CA ARG A 22 0.11 15.96 1.53
C ARG A 22 1.34 16.61 2.17
N ARG A 23 2.07 15.88 3.02
CA ARG A 23 3.18 16.40 3.82
C ARG A 23 4.54 16.16 3.18
N GLU A 24 4.69 15.07 2.43
CA GLU A 24 5.98 14.60 1.90
C GLU A 24 5.96 14.55 0.37
N PRO A 25 6.52 15.56 -0.33
CA PRO A 25 6.51 15.62 -1.80
C PRO A 25 7.13 14.38 -2.46
N ARG A 26 8.15 13.79 -1.85
CA ARG A 26 8.81 12.55 -2.33
C ARG A 26 7.88 11.33 -2.36
N LEU A 27 6.83 11.33 -1.54
CA LEU A 27 5.85 10.24 -1.47
C LEU A 27 4.64 10.48 -2.39
N ARG A 28 4.62 11.58 -3.15
CA ARG A 28 3.54 11.95 -4.08
C ARG A 28 3.64 11.21 -5.43
N ARG A 29 3.76 9.89 -5.36
CA ARG A 29 3.72 8.96 -6.50
C ARG A 29 2.95 7.72 -6.10
N ASP A 30 2.73 6.83 -7.05
CA ASP A 30 2.13 5.52 -6.78
C ASP A 30 3.11 4.65 -5.96
N TYR A 31 2.57 3.98 -4.96
CA TYR A 31 3.23 2.88 -4.25
C TYR A 31 2.28 1.70 -4.25
N GLN A 32 2.70 0.63 -4.92
CA GLN A 32 1.89 -0.52 -5.30
C GLN A 32 2.59 -1.84 -4.89
N PRO A 33 1.91 -2.99 -4.96
CA PRO A 33 2.48 -4.28 -4.57
C PRO A 33 3.77 -4.62 -5.33
N ALA A 34 3.86 -4.22 -6.61
CA ALA A 34 5.06 -4.42 -7.44
C ALA A 34 6.28 -3.64 -6.92
N ASP A 35 6.08 -2.49 -6.26
CA ASP A 35 7.18 -1.71 -5.67
C ASP A 35 7.69 -2.35 -4.37
N LEU A 36 6.82 -3.04 -3.65
CA LEU A 36 7.14 -3.68 -2.37
C LEU A 36 7.77 -5.08 -2.55
N ALA A 37 7.36 -5.83 -3.58
CA ALA A 37 7.76 -7.22 -3.76
C ALA A 37 9.29 -7.46 -3.77
N PRO A 38 10.13 -6.64 -4.45
CA PRO A 38 11.58 -6.81 -4.41
C PRO A 38 12.16 -6.62 -3.00
N VAL A 39 11.65 -5.64 -2.25
CA VAL A 39 12.10 -5.34 -0.88
C VAL A 39 11.73 -6.46 0.07
N MET A 40 10.52 -7.02 -0.05
CA MET A 40 10.10 -8.18 0.73
C MET A 40 10.96 -9.41 0.44
N ALA A 41 11.31 -9.64 -0.84
CA ALA A 41 12.16 -10.77 -1.23
C ALA A 41 13.57 -10.65 -0.63
N GLU A 42 14.17 -9.46 -0.70
CA GLU A 42 15.48 -9.17 -0.09
C GLU A 42 15.46 -9.35 1.44
N ALA A 43 14.37 -8.93 2.08
CA ALA A 43 14.19 -9.04 3.53
C ALA A 43 13.74 -10.43 4.02
N GLY A 44 13.47 -11.39 3.13
CA GLY A 44 12.95 -12.71 3.49
C GLY A 44 11.52 -12.69 4.07
N ILE A 45 10.70 -11.70 3.68
CA ILE A 45 9.31 -11.54 4.11
C ILE A 45 8.38 -12.21 3.09
N ALA A 46 7.47 -13.07 3.58
CA ALA A 46 6.63 -13.91 2.73
C ALA A 46 5.26 -13.31 2.40
N ARG A 47 4.71 -12.48 3.30
CA ARG A 47 3.40 -11.81 3.15
C ARG A 47 3.44 -10.45 3.84
N ALA A 48 2.51 -9.59 3.47
CA ALA A 48 2.29 -8.30 4.11
C ALA A 48 0.81 -8.11 4.47
N ILE A 49 0.55 -7.34 5.52
CA ILE A 49 -0.79 -6.89 5.91
C ILE A 49 -0.93 -5.43 5.46
N VAL A 50 -1.88 -5.19 4.55
CA VAL A 50 -2.18 -3.84 4.07
C VAL A 50 -3.08 -3.12 5.09
N VAL A 51 -2.68 -1.91 5.46
CA VAL A 51 -3.39 -1.05 6.41
C VAL A 51 -3.89 0.20 5.67
N GLN A 52 -5.08 0.67 6.00
CA GLN A 52 -5.72 1.85 5.39
C GLN A 52 -4.76 3.05 5.25
N SER A 53 -4.75 3.69 4.09
CA SER A 53 -3.96 4.90 3.81
C SER A 53 -4.78 6.19 3.96
N ALA A 54 -6.11 6.09 3.87
CA ALA A 54 -7.03 7.23 3.98
C ALA A 54 -8.31 6.86 4.74
N PRO A 55 -9.00 7.84 5.38
CA PRO A 55 -10.24 7.60 6.11
C PRO A 55 -11.46 7.58 5.18
N ALA A 56 -11.48 6.67 4.21
CA ALA A 56 -12.55 6.57 3.22
C ALA A 56 -12.89 5.12 2.89
N ARG A 57 -14.19 4.78 2.81
CA ARG A 57 -14.64 3.45 2.39
C ARG A 57 -14.13 3.06 1.00
N ALA A 58 -14.12 4.00 0.06
CA ALA A 58 -13.59 3.79 -1.28
C ALA A 58 -12.10 3.39 -1.26
N GLU A 59 -11.34 3.82 -0.24
CA GLU A 59 -9.96 3.41 -0.07
C GLU A 59 -9.86 1.95 0.40
N SER A 60 -10.71 1.53 1.34
CA SER A 60 -10.80 0.12 1.74
C SER A 60 -11.22 -0.80 0.58
N GLU A 61 -12.17 -0.37 -0.25
CA GLU A 61 -12.59 -1.11 -1.46
C GLU A 61 -11.46 -1.23 -2.47
N TYR A 62 -10.69 -0.14 -2.67
CA TYR A 62 -9.47 -0.16 -3.47
C TYR A 62 -8.42 -1.13 -2.92
N GLN A 63 -8.15 -1.14 -1.61
CA GLN A 63 -7.19 -2.06 -1.00
C GLN A 63 -7.63 -3.53 -1.13
N LEU A 64 -8.92 -3.81 -0.98
CA LEU A 64 -9.47 -5.17 -1.17
C LEU A 64 -9.33 -5.63 -2.62
N ALA A 65 -9.63 -4.75 -3.59
CA ALA A 65 -9.45 -5.05 -5.01
C ALA A 65 -7.96 -5.31 -5.34
N LEU A 66 -7.07 -4.49 -4.80
CA LEU A 66 -5.62 -4.66 -4.96
C LEU A 66 -5.14 -6.02 -4.42
N ALA A 67 -5.66 -6.44 -3.28
CA ALA A 67 -5.29 -7.71 -2.65
C ALA A 67 -5.91 -8.93 -3.37
N ALA A 68 -7.06 -8.79 -4.01
CA ALA A 68 -7.73 -9.89 -4.71
C ALA A 68 -6.92 -10.44 -5.88
N ASP A 69 -6.08 -9.59 -6.50
CA ASP A 69 -5.21 -9.94 -7.63
C ASP A 69 -3.82 -10.47 -7.18
N LEU A 70 -3.58 -10.60 -5.87
CA LEU A 70 -2.29 -11.01 -5.30
C LEU A 70 -2.38 -12.41 -4.66
N PRO A 71 -1.29 -13.20 -4.70
CA PRO A 71 -1.24 -14.57 -4.19
C PRO A 71 -1.17 -14.73 -2.66
#